data_AF-A0AAD3HRK5-F1
#
_entry.id   AF-A0AAD3HRK5-F1
#
_cell.length_a   1.000
_cell.length_b   1.000
_cell.length_c   1.000
_cell.angle_alpha   90.00
_cell.angle_beta   90.00
_cell.angle_gamma   90.00
#
_symmetry.space_group_name_H-M   'P 1'
#
loop_
_entity.id
_entity.type
_entity.pdbx_description
1 polymer ?
#
loop_
_entity_poly.entity_id
_entity_poly.type
_entity_poly.pdbx_seq_one_letter_code
_entity_poly.pdbx_strand_id
1 'polypeptide(L)'
;MSRINDSSILPLSQYGGRWNPELTGVVPADSGTSHMAVVDGEGNAVSLTSSVNTAFGSNVMSRSTGILFNNQMDDFSRPGAPNAYHLVPAEANFIAPGKRPLSSMSPSMLLLTTTAAVGNGSSTAAVGNGSSTAAVGNGSLPTGNGSSAVGNGSSAAKTNDGQQQQQRLRLVVGASNGPRILTGIMQTVLRVLFQGMDPLAAVSAPRLHHQWLPQLCLFENFTLNGVSFREEGALVAGLAARGNVMASYNDQLGDVQAILLEQEGGSSILNGTASNGTAASGTATAAPVITATAVSDPRKDGAPAAARG
;
A
#
# COMPACT_ATOMS: atom_id res chain seq x y z
N MET A 1 8.04 -17.98 25.51
CA MET A 1 8.77 -19.11 24.88
C MET A 1 9.56 -18.54 23.70
N SER A 2 10.88 -18.70 23.66
CA SER A 2 11.70 -18.14 22.59
C SER A 2 11.41 -18.90 21.29
N ARG A 3 10.83 -18.21 20.30
CA ARG A 3 10.52 -18.76 18.97
C ARG A 3 11.77 -18.97 18.09
N ILE A 4 12.96 -18.70 18.63
CA ILE A 4 14.23 -18.78 17.93
C ILE A 4 15.18 -19.66 18.77
N ASN A 5 15.78 -20.65 18.12
CA ASN A 5 16.78 -21.55 18.68
C ASN A 5 17.96 -21.62 17.69
N ASP A 6 19.12 -21.12 18.11
CA ASP A 6 20.32 -21.05 17.26
C ASP A 6 20.98 -22.42 17.03
N SER A 7 20.58 -23.45 17.78
CA SER A 7 21.20 -24.78 17.77
C SER A 7 20.44 -25.80 16.92
N SER A 8 19.20 -25.50 16.52
CA SER A 8 18.39 -26.43 15.71
C SER A 8 17.23 -25.71 15.02
N ILE A 9 16.93 -26.13 13.80
CA ILE A 9 15.66 -25.79 13.14
C ILE A 9 14.54 -26.43 13.96
N LEU A 10 13.53 -25.64 14.30
CA LEU A 10 12.38 -26.14 15.06
C LEU A 10 11.52 -27.07 14.17
N PRO A 11 10.70 -27.96 14.75
CA PRO A 11 9.73 -28.73 13.98
C PRO A 11 8.78 -27.79 13.21
N LEU A 12 8.29 -28.22 12.04
CA LEU A 12 7.42 -27.42 11.17
C LEU A 12 6.15 -26.93 11.90
N SER A 13 5.62 -27.75 12.80
CA SER A 13 4.53 -27.44 13.72
C SER A 13 4.74 -26.22 14.61
N GLN A 14 5.99 -25.80 14.86
CA GLN A 14 6.32 -24.63 15.66
C GLN A 14 6.44 -23.33 14.87
N TYR A 15 6.64 -23.40 13.55
CA TYR A 15 6.71 -22.20 12.72
C TYR A 15 5.33 -21.57 12.46
N GLY A 16 4.25 -22.33 12.66
CA GLY A 16 2.86 -21.85 12.61
C GLY A 16 2.45 -21.22 11.27
N GLY A 17 1.20 -20.78 11.18
CA GLY A 17 0.67 -20.05 10.03
C GLY A 17 0.44 -20.89 8.78
N ARG A 18 0.08 -20.22 7.68
CA ARG A 18 -0.28 -20.86 6.40
C ARG A 18 0.86 -21.64 5.73
N TRP A 19 2.11 -21.41 6.18
CA TRP A 19 3.34 -21.94 5.59
C TRP A 19 3.73 -23.31 6.12
N ASN A 20 2.96 -23.86 7.06
CA ASN A 20 3.16 -25.23 7.52
C ASN A 20 2.35 -26.21 6.65
N PRO A 21 2.96 -26.89 5.66
CA PRO A 21 2.27 -27.88 4.83
C PRO A 21 1.72 -29.07 5.64
N GLU A 22 2.22 -29.36 6.85
CA GLU A 22 1.62 -30.39 7.72
C GLU A 22 0.26 -29.94 8.29
N LEU A 23 0.01 -28.63 8.38
CA LEU A 23 -1.27 -28.06 8.85
C LEU A 23 -2.24 -27.74 7.70
N THR A 24 -1.72 -27.33 6.54
CA THR A 24 -2.53 -26.86 5.41
C THR A 24 -2.67 -27.89 4.28
N GLY A 25 -1.83 -28.93 4.25
CA GLY A 25 -1.78 -29.92 3.17
C GLY A 25 -1.24 -29.38 1.84
N VAL A 26 -0.86 -28.09 1.77
CA VAL A 26 -0.44 -27.39 0.56
C VAL A 26 0.64 -26.38 0.93
N VAL A 27 1.75 -26.32 0.17
CA VAL A 27 2.68 -25.18 0.25
C VAL A 27 2.01 -24.01 -0.47
N PRO A 28 1.63 -22.91 0.21
CA PRO A 28 0.96 -21.80 -0.44
C PRO A 28 1.87 -21.20 -1.53
N ALA A 29 1.28 -20.75 -2.62
CA ALA A 29 2.02 -19.99 -3.62
C ALA A 29 2.34 -18.61 -3.03
N ASP A 30 3.60 -18.35 -2.68
CA ASP A 30 4.06 -17.00 -2.34
C ASP A 30 4.66 -16.29 -3.56
N SER A 31 4.80 -14.98 -3.44
CA SER A 31 5.73 -14.21 -4.25
C SER A 31 7.03 -13.95 -3.49
N GLY A 32 8.13 -13.73 -4.22
CA GLY A 32 9.40 -13.30 -3.63
C GLY A 32 9.42 -11.83 -3.25
N THR A 33 8.27 -11.15 -3.24
CA THR A 33 8.13 -9.73 -2.94
C THR A 33 7.58 -9.55 -1.52
N SER A 34 8.10 -8.56 -0.81
CA SER A 34 7.62 -8.15 0.51
C SER A 34 7.58 -6.62 0.60
N HIS A 35 6.65 -6.11 1.40
CA HIS A 35 6.53 -4.67 1.66
C HIS A 35 6.65 -4.41 3.16
N MET A 36 7.24 -3.27 3.53
CA MET A 36 7.24 -2.76 4.90
C MET A 36 7.05 -1.24 4.90
N ALA A 37 6.38 -0.76 5.94
CA ALA A 37 6.17 0.66 6.21
C ALA A 37 6.70 0.97 7.61
N VAL A 38 7.39 2.10 7.76
CA VAL A 38 7.95 2.57 9.03
C VAL A 38 7.65 4.04 9.18
N VAL A 39 7.29 4.44 10.40
CA VAL A 39 7.16 5.83 10.82
C VAL A 39 7.90 5.98 12.15
N ASP A 40 8.71 7.02 12.31
CA ASP A 40 9.39 7.32 13.57
C ASP A 40 8.66 8.39 14.41
N GLY A 41 9.13 8.62 15.63
CA GLY A 41 8.55 9.61 16.54
C GLY A 41 8.73 11.07 16.10
N GLU A 42 9.62 11.31 15.14
CA GLU A 42 9.80 12.63 14.52
C GLU A 42 8.86 12.83 13.32
N GLY A 43 8.08 11.82 12.94
CA GLY A 43 7.17 11.88 11.79
C GLY A 43 7.86 11.64 10.44
N ASN A 44 9.12 11.20 10.43
CA ASN A 44 9.74 10.70 9.21
C ASN A 44 9.15 9.32 8.87
N ALA A 45 9.07 9.02 7.58
CA ALA A 45 8.49 7.77 7.13
C ALA A 45 9.23 7.13 5.95
N VAL A 46 9.17 5.81 5.91
CA VAL A 46 9.72 4.97 4.85
C VAL A 46 8.64 4.01 4.37
N SER A 47 8.41 4.00 3.06
CA SER A 47 7.65 2.96 2.36
C SER A 47 8.63 2.17 1.48
N LEU A 48 8.78 0.86 1.73
CA LEU A 48 9.79 0.02 1.10
C LEU A 48 9.20 -1.28 0.58
N THR A 49 9.30 -1.52 -0.73
CA THR A 49 9.02 -2.83 -1.34
C THR A 49 10.32 -3.44 -1.83
N SER A 50 10.59 -4.68 -1.43
CA SER A 50 11.79 -5.44 -1.83
C SER A 50 11.40 -6.78 -2.43
N SER A 51 12.21 -7.29 -3.36
CA SER A 51 11.85 -8.48 -4.12
C SER A 51 13.05 -9.29 -4.61
N VAL A 52 12.87 -10.61 -4.65
CA VAL A 52 13.65 -11.54 -5.50
C VAL A 52 12.88 -11.99 -6.75
N ASN A 53 11.77 -11.32 -7.04
CA ASN A 53 10.71 -11.60 -8.01
C ASN A 53 9.78 -12.77 -7.59
N THR A 54 9.91 -13.96 -8.16
CA THR A 54 9.04 -15.10 -7.83
C THR A 54 9.43 -15.73 -6.48
N ALA A 55 8.62 -16.67 -5.98
CA ALA A 55 9.00 -17.46 -4.81
C ALA A 55 10.41 -18.05 -5.00
N PHE A 56 11.28 -17.87 -4.00
CA PHE A 56 12.69 -18.27 -4.03
C PHE A 56 13.53 -17.72 -5.21
N GLY A 57 13.06 -16.67 -5.89
CA GLY A 57 13.73 -16.03 -7.01
C GLY A 57 14.16 -17.01 -8.10
N SER A 58 15.46 -17.05 -8.40
CA SER A 58 16.04 -17.96 -9.39
C SER A 58 16.10 -19.43 -8.96
N ASN A 59 15.76 -19.75 -7.72
CA ASN A 59 16.04 -21.04 -7.08
C ASN A 59 17.54 -21.39 -7.02
N VAL A 60 18.41 -20.40 -7.17
CA VAL A 60 19.87 -20.54 -7.04
C VAL A 60 20.34 -19.82 -5.79
N MET A 61 20.96 -20.58 -4.87
CA MET A 61 21.59 -20.06 -3.67
C MET A 61 23.11 -20.25 -3.74
N SER A 62 23.85 -19.20 -3.40
CA SER A 62 25.29 -19.30 -3.20
C SER A 62 25.62 -20.23 -2.03
N ARG A 63 26.40 -21.29 -2.29
CA ARG A 63 26.79 -22.25 -1.23
C ARG A 63 27.74 -21.65 -0.19
N SER A 64 28.49 -20.61 -0.54
CA SER A 64 29.45 -19.99 0.38
C SER A 64 28.84 -18.86 1.21
N THR A 65 27.85 -18.14 0.68
CA THR A 65 27.26 -16.96 1.34
C THR A 65 25.83 -17.15 1.81
N GLY A 66 25.13 -18.19 1.34
CA GLY A 66 23.71 -18.41 1.60
C GLY A 66 22.77 -17.43 0.89
N ILE A 67 23.30 -16.53 0.04
CA ILE A 67 22.49 -15.56 -0.68
C ILE A 67 21.70 -16.27 -1.78
N LEU A 68 20.38 -16.05 -1.79
CA LEU A 68 19.48 -16.47 -2.84
C LEU A 68 19.44 -15.40 -3.94
N PHE A 69 19.68 -15.80 -5.19
CA PHE A 69 19.68 -14.87 -6.32
C PHE A 69 18.27 -14.63 -6.85
N ASN A 70 17.97 -13.39 -7.22
CA ASN A 70 16.71 -13.02 -7.86
C ASN A 70 16.61 -13.62 -9.28
N ASN A 71 15.38 -13.72 -9.79
CA ASN A 71 15.09 -13.90 -11.21
C ASN A 71 14.38 -12.67 -11.79
N GLN A 72 14.83 -11.46 -11.45
CA GLN A 72 14.22 -10.21 -11.91
C GLN A 72 14.28 -10.04 -13.44
N MET A 73 15.15 -10.80 -14.12
CA MET A 73 15.20 -10.82 -15.58
C MET A 73 13.88 -11.25 -16.22
N ASP A 74 13.02 -12.00 -15.50
CA ASP A 74 11.67 -12.38 -15.97
C ASP A 74 10.72 -11.18 -16.11
N ASP A 75 10.96 -10.07 -15.40
CA ASP A 75 10.13 -8.87 -15.51
C ASP A 75 10.38 -8.09 -16.80
N PHE A 76 11.45 -8.39 -17.55
CA PHE A 76 11.60 -7.87 -18.90
C PHE A 76 10.63 -8.57 -19.87
N SER A 77 10.08 -7.79 -20.79
CA SER A 77 9.35 -8.33 -21.93
C SER A 77 10.28 -9.13 -22.84
N ARG A 78 9.76 -10.22 -23.43
CA ARG A 78 10.40 -10.96 -24.51
C ARG A 78 9.48 -10.97 -25.73
N PRO A 79 10.01 -10.80 -26.96
CA PRO A 79 9.18 -10.91 -28.16
C PRO A 79 8.42 -12.24 -28.19
N GLY A 80 7.09 -12.16 -28.37
CA GLY A 80 6.23 -13.33 -28.61
C GLY A 80 5.87 -14.20 -27.40
N ALA A 81 6.31 -13.88 -26.18
CA ALA A 81 5.98 -14.69 -25.00
C ALA A 81 5.68 -13.82 -23.76
N PRO A 82 4.60 -14.09 -23.01
CA PRO A 82 4.34 -13.40 -21.75
C PRO A 82 5.37 -13.79 -20.66
N ASN A 83 5.47 -12.96 -19.62
CA ASN A 83 6.27 -13.28 -18.42
C ASN A 83 5.49 -14.18 -17.43
N ALA A 84 6.08 -14.49 -16.27
CA ALA A 84 5.46 -15.34 -15.24
C ALA A 84 4.10 -14.81 -14.72
N TYR A 85 3.81 -13.52 -14.94
CA TYR A 85 2.55 -12.87 -14.53
C TYR A 85 1.55 -12.68 -15.67
N HIS A 86 1.81 -13.28 -16.84
CA HIS A 86 0.98 -13.18 -18.04
C HIS A 86 0.86 -11.76 -18.62
N LEU A 87 1.84 -10.89 -18.34
CA LEU A 87 1.88 -9.55 -18.93
C LEU A 87 2.26 -9.64 -20.41
N VAL A 88 1.59 -8.84 -21.24
CA VAL A 88 1.83 -8.79 -22.68
C VAL A 88 3.18 -8.13 -22.97
N PRO A 89 3.95 -8.64 -23.94
CA PRO A 89 5.22 -8.03 -24.32
C PRO A 89 5.05 -6.57 -24.73
N ALA A 90 5.88 -5.72 -24.14
CA ALA A 90 6.03 -4.32 -24.53
C ALA A 90 7.49 -4.06 -24.93
N GLU A 91 7.71 -3.53 -26.13
CA GLU A 91 9.06 -3.25 -26.65
C GLU A 91 9.85 -2.29 -25.74
N ALA A 92 9.15 -1.31 -25.16
CA ALA A 92 9.69 -0.38 -24.19
C ALA A 92 10.32 -1.09 -22.97
N ASN A 93 9.92 -2.34 -22.69
CA ASN A 93 10.42 -3.17 -21.61
C ASN A 93 11.23 -4.39 -22.12
N PHE A 94 11.78 -4.35 -23.34
CA PHE A 94 12.76 -5.36 -23.78
C PHE A 94 14.09 -5.22 -23.05
N ILE A 95 14.79 -6.35 -22.95
CA ILE A 95 16.10 -6.49 -22.32
C ILE A 95 17.13 -5.62 -23.04
N ALA A 96 17.92 -4.88 -22.27
CA ALA A 96 19.13 -4.22 -22.74
C ALA A 96 20.18 -4.18 -21.62
N PRO A 97 21.49 -4.22 -21.93
CA PRO A 97 22.54 -4.12 -20.91
C PRO A 97 22.39 -2.87 -20.03
N GLY A 98 22.48 -3.04 -18.72
CA GLY A 98 22.35 -1.95 -17.73
C GLY A 98 20.93 -1.40 -17.55
N LYS A 99 19.95 -1.84 -18.35
CA LYS A 99 18.54 -1.45 -18.19
C LYS A 99 17.94 -2.11 -16.95
N ARG A 100 16.94 -1.46 -16.36
CA ARG A 100 16.12 -2.01 -15.29
C ARG A 100 14.78 -2.51 -15.86
N PRO A 101 14.29 -3.69 -15.45
CA PRO A 101 12.98 -4.16 -15.88
C PRO A 101 11.87 -3.31 -15.27
N LEU A 102 10.74 -3.22 -15.96
CA LEU A 102 9.52 -2.62 -15.43
C LEU A 102 9.08 -3.35 -14.15
N SER A 103 8.59 -2.61 -13.16
CA SER A 103 8.07 -3.19 -11.92
C SER A 103 6.66 -2.71 -11.63
N SER A 104 5.86 -3.58 -11.02
CA SER A 104 4.57 -3.22 -10.41
C SER A 104 4.70 -2.70 -8.98
N MET A 105 5.91 -2.69 -8.40
CA MET A 105 6.13 -2.16 -7.05
C MET A 105 5.70 -0.68 -6.98
N SER A 106 4.89 -0.34 -5.99
CA SER A 106 4.37 1.03 -5.81
C SER A 106 4.39 1.47 -4.35
N PRO A 107 5.56 1.44 -3.67
CA PRO A 107 5.67 1.97 -2.31
C PRO A 107 5.25 3.44 -2.30
N SER A 108 4.23 3.76 -1.51
CA SER A 108 3.50 5.02 -1.58
C SER A 108 3.41 5.70 -0.21
N MET A 109 3.38 7.03 -0.25
CA MET A 109 3.06 7.88 0.89
C MET A 109 2.09 8.96 0.42
N LEU A 110 1.03 9.17 1.19
CA LEU A 110 0.01 10.17 0.92
C LEU A 110 0.13 11.29 1.94
N LEU A 111 0.20 12.52 1.44
CA LEU A 111 0.23 13.74 2.23
C LEU A 111 -1.15 14.42 2.17
N LEU A 112 -1.66 14.84 3.32
CA LEU A 112 -2.82 15.71 3.40
C LEU A 112 -2.35 17.15 3.34
N THR A 113 -2.85 17.91 2.37
CA THR A 113 -2.65 19.35 2.29
C THR A 113 -3.81 20.06 2.98
N THR A 114 -3.53 20.77 4.05
CA THR A 114 -4.48 21.70 4.66
C THR A 114 -4.11 23.12 4.25
N THR A 115 -5.11 23.88 3.81
CA THR A 115 -4.95 25.31 3.55
C THR A 115 -5.53 26.06 4.74
N ALA A 116 -4.69 26.75 5.50
CA ALA A 116 -5.14 27.65 6.54
C ALA A 116 -5.27 29.06 5.94
N ALA A 117 -6.45 29.67 6.07
CA ALA A 117 -6.60 31.09 5.79
C ALA A 117 -5.75 31.87 6.81
N VAL A 118 -4.78 32.64 6.33
CA VAL A 118 -4.02 33.55 7.19
C VAL A 118 -5.01 34.60 7.68
N GLY A 119 -5.32 34.58 8.97
CA GLY A 119 -6.19 35.56 9.60
C GLY A 119 -5.57 36.94 9.49
N ASN A 120 -6.02 37.74 8.52
CA ASN A 120 -5.98 39.19 8.62
C ASN A 120 -7.39 39.66 8.97
N GLY A 121 -7.50 40.54 9.97
CA GLY A 121 -8.75 41.03 10.51
C GLY A 121 -9.76 41.44 9.44
N SER A 122 -11.02 41.07 9.67
CA SER A 122 -12.23 41.62 9.08
C SER A 122 -12.16 42.03 7.59
N SER A 123 -12.63 41.16 6.70
CA SER A 123 -13.51 41.59 5.60
C SER A 123 -14.25 40.39 5.01
N THR A 124 -15.57 40.45 5.05
CA THR A 124 -16.52 39.59 4.34
C THR A 124 -16.23 39.56 2.85
N ALA A 125 -15.95 38.38 2.28
CA ALA A 125 -16.07 38.15 0.84
C ALA A 125 -16.51 36.70 0.59
N ALA A 126 -17.61 36.55 -0.13
CA ALA A 126 -18.23 35.29 -0.50
C ALA A 126 -17.28 34.42 -1.34
N VAL A 127 -17.17 33.14 -1.00
CA VAL A 127 -16.42 32.15 -1.81
C VAL A 127 -17.36 31.58 -2.85
N GLY A 128 -17.14 31.97 -4.11
CA GLY A 128 -17.70 31.32 -5.29
C GLY A 128 -17.05 29.97 -5.52
N ASN A 129 -17.85 29.02 -6.00
CA ASN A 129 -17.47 27.64 -6.27
C ASN A 129 -16.53 27.60 -7.50
N GLY A 130 -15.22 27.47 -7.27
CA GLY A 130 -14.20 27.40 -8.30
C GLY A 130 -13.36 26.12 -8.16
N SER A 131 -13.47 25.25 -9.15
CA SER A 131 -12.61 24.08 -9.34
C SER A 131 -11.16 24.53 -9.55
N SER A 132 -10.25 24.18 -8.64
CA SER A 132 -8.81 24.35 -8.86
C SER A 132 -8.22 23.05 -9.39
N THR A 133 -7.83 23.10 -10.66
CA THR A 133 -7.01 22.13 -11.36
C THR A 133 -5.64 22.01 -10.68
N ALA A 134 -5.30 20.81 -10.19
CA ALA A 134 -3.97 20.54 -9.67
C ALA A 134 -2.96 20.56 -10.83
N ALA A 135 -1.95 21.42 -10.72
CA ALA A 135 -0.85 21.49 -11.67
C ALA A 135 -0.05 20.17 -11.67
N VAL A 136 -0.15 19.43 -12.77
CA VAL A 136 0.75 18.32 -13.07
C VAL A 136 2.09 18.93 -13.49
N GLY A 137 3.01 19.02 -12.54
CA GLY A 137 4.41 19.34 -12.83
C GLY A 137 5.03 18.20 -13.63
N ASN A 138 5.43 18.50 -14.86
CA ASN A 138 6.11 17.58 -15.77
C ASN A 138 7.56 17.38 -15.29
N GLY A 139 7.74 16.55 -14.26
CA GLY A 139 9.05 16.15 -13.73
C GLY A 139 9.43 14.77 -14.26
N SER A 140 10.60 14.67 -14.91
CA SER A 140 11.16 13.40 -15.40
C SER A 140 11.11 12.29 -14.34
N LEU A 141 10.55 11.14 -14.74
CA LEU A 141 10.51 9.91 -13.94
C LEU A 141 11.91 9.55 -13.41
N PRO A 142 12.12 9.49 -12.09
CA PRO A 142 13.35 8.92 -11.54
C PRO A 142 13.37 7.41 -11.80
N THR A 143 14.42 6.93 -12.46
CA THR A 143 14.57 5.54 -12.91
C THR A 143 15.02 4.55 -11.82
N GLY A 144 14.77 4.84 -10.54
CA GLY A 144 15.25 4.05 -9.39
C GLY A 144 14.19 3.12 -8.77
N ASN A 145 14.57 1.90 -8.41
CA ASN A 145 13.74 1.04 -7.54
C ASN A 145 13.57 1.71 -6.18
N GLY A 146 12.31 1.93 -5.80
CA GLY A 146 11.89 3.01 -4.91
C GLY A 146 11.90 2.68 -3.43
N SER A 147 12.63 3.50 -2.68
CA SER A 147 12.23 3.95 -1.34
C SER A 147 11.64 5.35 -1.50
N SER A 148 10.40 5.55 -1.05
CA SER A 148 9.90 6.91 -0.85
C SER A 148 10.21 7.29 0.60
N ALA A 149 10.93 8.39 0.79
CA ALA A 149 11.26 8.96 2.09
C ALA A 149 10.74 10.40 2.14
N VAL A 150 10.00 10.73 3.19
CA VAL A 150 9.55 12.10 3.47
C VAL A 150 10.06 12.44 4.87
N GLY A 151 10.91 13.46 4.95
CA GLY A 151 11.32 14.05 6.21
C GLY A 151 10.26 15.00 6.74
N ASN A 152 10.26 15.24 8.05
CA ASN A 152 9.32 16.16 8.72
C ASN A 152 9.62 17.64 8.44
N GLY A 153 9.70 18.00 7.16
CA GLY A 153 9.54 19.39 6.76
C GLY A 153 8.05 19.67 6.71
N SER A 154 7.53 20.42 7.69
CA SER A 154 6.41 21.30 7.43
C SER A 154 6.87 22.31 6.36
N SER A 155 6.95 21.90 5.09
CA SER A 155 7.26 22.81 4.00
C SER A 155 6.02 23.68 3.86
N ALA A 156 6.01 24.80 4.57
CA ALA A 156 5.10 25.90 4.31
C ALA A 156 5.44 26.41 2.91
N ALA A 157 4.82 25.80 1.89
CA ALA A 157 4.86 26.35 0.55
C ALA A 157 4.07 27.66 0.62
N LYS A 158 4.79 28.79 0.69
CA LYS A 158 4.19 30.10 0.51
C LYS A 158 3.69 30.17 -0.93
N THR A 159 2.37 30.06 -1.13
CA THR A 159 1.78 30.44 -2.41
C THR A 159 1.70 31.97 -2.48
N ASN A 160 1.71 32.52 -3.69
CA ASN A 160 1.69 33.98 -3.92
C ASN A 160 0.40 34.67 -3.38
N ASP A 161 -0.59 33.89 -2.93
CA ASP A 161 -1.93 34.35 -2.54
C ASP A 161 -2.11 34.48 -1.01
N GLY A 162 -1.03 34.42 -0.23
CA GLY A 162 -1.09 34.63 1.23
C GLY A 162 -1.76 33.49 2.01
N GLN A 163 -2.02 32.34 1.39
CA GLN A 163 -2.51 31.12 2.04
C GLN A 163 -1.31 30.24 2.42
N GLN A 164 -1.20 29.84 3.70
CA GLN A 164 -0.19 28.86 4.10
C GLN A 164 -0.76 27.47 3.87
N GLN A 165 -0.18 26.74 2.92
CA GLN A 165 -0.45 25.32 2.72
C GLN A 165 0.49 24.51 3.62
N GLN A 166 -0.09 23.65 4.45
CA GLN A 166 0.65 22.70 5.27
C GLN A 166 0.41 21.29 4.73
N GLN A 167 1.47 20.60 4.33
CA GLN A 167 1.41 19.19 3.95
C GLN A 167 1.82 18.34 5.15
N ARG A 168 1.06 17.28 5.42
CA ARG A 168 1.31 16.38 6.55
C ARG A 168 1.12 14.94 6.10
N LEU A 169 2.01 14.05 6.55
CA LEU A 169 1.89 12.63 6.25
C LEU A 169 0.58 12.06 6.81
N ARG A 170 -0.19 11.39 5.95
CA ARG A 170 -1.49 10.82 6.29
C ARG A 170 -1.49 9.31 6.23
N LEU A 171 -0.86 8.72 5.21
CA LEU A 171 -0.86 7.27 5.01
C LEU A 171 0.46 6.83 4.38
N VAL A 172 1.13 5.86 5.00
CA VAL A 172 2.24 5.10 4.41
C VAL A 172 1.68 3.75 4.00
N VAL A 173 1.83 3.36 2.74
CA VAL A 173 1.22 2.14 2.22
C VAL A 173 2.04 1.54 1.09
N GLY A 174 1.98 0.23 0.96
CA GLY A 174 2.47 -0.50 -0.20
C GLY A 174 2.06 -1.95 -0.12
N ALA A 175 2.42 -2.71 -1.15
CA ALA A 175 2.01 -4.10 -1.24
C ALA A 175 3.05 -4.99 -1.92
N SER A 176 2.79 -6.30 -1.85
CA SER A 176 3.50 -7.34 -2.60
C SER A 176 2.54 -8.15 -3.50
N ASN A 177 3.07 -9.19 -4.17
CA ASN A 177 2.34 -10.11 -5.07
C ASN A 177 2.14 -9.65 -6.53
N GLY A 178 3.24 -9.26 -7.19
CA GLY A 178 3.30 -9.08 -8.65
C GLY A 178 2.37 -7.96 -9.17
N PRO A 179 1.63 -8.15 -10.28
CA PRO A 179 0.79 -7.10 -10.86
C PRO A 179 -0.40 -6.70 -9.97
N ARG A 180 -0.69 -7.47 -8.91
CA ARG A 180 -1.76 -7.17 -7.95
C ARG A 180 -1.37 -6.09 -6.94
N ILE A 181 -0.10 -5.69 -6.88
CA ILE A 181 0.42 -4.66 -5.97
C ILE A 181 -0.39 -3.36 -6.09
N LEU A 182 -0.49 -2.82 -7.31
CA LEU A 182 -1.13 -1.53 -7.55
C LEU A 182 -2.63 -1.56 -7.20
N THR A 183 -3.36 -2.60 -7.63
CA THR A 183 -4.79 -2.74 -7.35
C THR A 183 -5.07 -2.94 -5.86
N GLY A 184 -4.19 -3.67 -5.14
CA GLY A 184 -4.30 -3.85 -3.70
C GLY A 184 -4.14 -2.53 -2.96
N ILE A 185 -3.09 -1.76 -3.28
CA ILE A 185 -2.86 -0.42 -2.70
C ILE A 185 -4.05 0.50 -2.98
N MET A 186 -4.51 0.57 -4.23
CA MET A 186 -5.61 1.46 -4.62
C MET A 186 -6.89 1.15 -3.83
N GLN A 187 -7.28 -0.12 -3.73
CA GLN A 187 -8.46 -0.52 -2.98
C GLN A 187 -8.34 -0.17 -1.49
N THR A 188 -7.17 -0.40 -0.87
CA THR A 188 -6.94 0.00 0.52
C THR A 188 -7.00 1.51 0.70
N VAL A 189 -6.37 2.30 -0.18
CA VAL A 189 -6.41 3.77 -0.12
C VAL A 189 -7.85 4.28 -0.23
N LEU A 190 -8.64 3.75 -1.18
CA LEU A 190 -10.06 4.10 -1.34
C LEU A 190 -10.86 3.80 -0.07
N ARG A 191 -10.68 2.63 0.52
CA ARG A 191 -11.38 2.20 1.73
C ARG A 191 -11.01 3.07 2.94
N VAL A 192 -9.73 3.27 3.18
CA VAL A 192 -9.26 4.04 4.35
C VAL A 192 -9.59 5.53 4.21
N LEU A 193 -9.23 6.15 3.08
CA LEU A 193 -9.30 7.62 2.97
C LEU A 193 -10.64 8.14 2.48
N PHE A 194 -11.35 7.40 1.62
CA PHE A 194 -12.59 7.88 1.02
C PHE A 194 -13.84 7.27 1.65
N GLN A 195 -13.76 6.03 2.12
CA GLN A 195 -14.87 5.37 2.82
C GLN A 195 -14.75 5.46 4.35
N GLY A 196 -13.62 5.97 4.87
CA GLY A 196 -13.38 6.11 6.30
C GLY A 196 -13.33 4.77 7.04
N MET A 197 -12.98 3.68 6.35
CA MET A 197 -12.86 2.36 6.97
C MET A 197 -11.68 2.32 7.94
N ASP A 198 -11.85 1.60 9.04
CA ASP A 198 -10.75 1.18 9.91
C ASP A 198 -9.61 0.55 9.07
N PRO A 199 -8.33 0.90 9.31
CA PRO A 199 -7.21 0.39 8.51
C PRO A 199 -7.12 -1.13 8.44
N LEU A 200 -7.39 -1.85 9.54
CA LEU A 200 -7.29 -3.31 9.55
C LEU A 200 -8.46 -3.90 8.76
N ALA A 201 -9.67 -3.38 8.93
CA ALA A 201 -10.82 -3.78 8.13
C ALA A 201 -10.59 -3.50 6.63
N ALA A 202 -10.01 -2.35 6.27
CA ALA A 202 -9.74 -1.98 4.89
C ALA A 202 -8.69 -2.88 4.20
N VAL A 203 -7.62 -3.23 4.92
CA VAL A 203 -6.61 -4.19 4.46
C VAL A 203 -7.18 -5.60 4.39
N SER A 204 -7.99 -6.01 5.38
CA SER A 204 -8.59 -7.35 5.43
C SER A 204 -9.75 -7.54 4.47
N ALA A 205 -10.35 -6.45 3.96
CA ALA A 205 -11.47 -6.53 3.04
C ALA A 205 -11.10 -7.33 1.77
N PRO A 206 -12.03 -8.12 1.21
CA PRO A 206 -11.83 -8.84 -0.06
C PRO A 206 -11.39 -7.91 -1.18
N ARG A 207 -10.70 -8.45 -2.19
CA ARG A 207 -10.18 -7.66 -3.31
C ARG A 207 -10.64 -8.18 -4.66
N LEU A 208 -10.68 -7.25 -5.60
CA LEU A 208 -10.80 -7.48 -7.03
C LEU A 208 -9.47 -7.16 -7.73
N HIS A 209 -9.21 -7.79 -8.87
CA HIS A 209 -8.07 -7.47 -9.72
C HIS A 209 -8.41 -7.67 -11.20
N HIS A 210 -8.10 -6.64 -12.00
CA HIS A 210 -8.15 -6.70 -13.46
C HIS A 210 -6.91 -5.99 -14.00
N GLN A 211 -6.26 -6.56 -15.01
CA GLN A 211 -4.99 -6.06 -15.57
C GLN A 211 -5.05 -5.87 -17.08
N TRP A 212 -6.27 -5.64 -17.60
CA TRP A 212 -6.61 -5.54 -19.03
C TRP A 212 -6.48 -6.86 -19.80
N LEU A 213 -5.30 -7.49 -19.79
CA LEU A 213 -5.07 -8.80 -20.39
C LEU A 213 -4.51 -9.78 -19.35
N PRO A 214 -5.08 -11.01 -19.21
CA PRO A 214 -6.29 -11.47 -19.88
C PRO A 214 -7.53 -10.64 -19.50
N GLN A 215 -8.58 -10.68 -20.35
CA GLN A 215 -9.87 -10.01 -20.11
C GLN A 215 -10.65 -10.76 -19.02
N LEU A 216 -10.15 -10.68 -17.79
CA LEU A 216 -10.62 -11.44 -16.64
C LEU A 216 -10.53 -10.58 -15.38
N CYS A 217 -11.65 -10.46 -14.68
CA CYS A 217 -11.72 -9.84 -13.37
C CYS A 217 -11.66 -10.92 -12.29
N LEU A 218 -10.52 -11.00 -11.61
CA LEU A 218 -10.31 -11.90 -10.49
C LEU A 218 -10.96 -11.32 -9.24
N PHE A 219 -11.59 -12.17 -8.44
CA PHE A 219 -12.13 -11.81 -7.13
C PHE A 219 -11.75 -12.86 -6.09
N GLU A 220 -11.40 -12.43 -4.88
CA GLU A 220 -11.04 -13.36 -3.80
C GLU A 220 -12.26 -14.16 -3.34
N ASN A 221 -12.05 -15.47 -3.14
CA ASN A 221 -13.08 -16.37 -2.64
C ASN A 221 -12.51 -17.51 -1.78
N PHE A 222 -11.81 -17.16 -0.69
CA PHE A 222 -11.18 -18.15 0.19
C PHE A 222 -11.31 -17.78 1.67
N THR A 223 -10.90 -18.70 2.53
CA THR A 223 -10.85 -18.51 3.98
C THR A 223 -9.47 -18.94 4.46
N LEU A 224 -8.82 -18.10 5.24
CA LEU A 224 -7.49 -18.36 5.80
C LEU A 224 -7.49 -18.02 7.28
N ASN A 225 -7.03 -18.95 8.13
CA ASN A 225 -6.94 -18.77 9.58
C ASN A 225 -8.25 -18.26 10.23
N GLY A 226 -9.41 -18.70 9.71
CA GLY A 226 -10.73 -18.27 10.18
C GLY A 226 -11.22 -16.93 9.64
N VAL A 227 -10.40 -16.20 8.87
CA VAL A 227 -10.78 -14.95 8.20
C VAL A 227 -11.29 -15.25 6.79
N SER A 228 -12.47 -14.73 6.45
CA SER A 228 -13.11 -14.95 5.14
C SER A 228 -12.80 -13.80 4.18
N PHE A 229 -12.13 -14.11 3.07
CA PHE A 229 -11.86 -13.20 1.97
C PHE A 229 -12.77 -13.58 0.80
N ARG A 230 -14.03 -13.15 0.88
CA ARG A 230 -15.06 -13.46 -0.12
C ARG A 230 -15.78 -12.18 -0.52
N GLU A 231 -15.70 -11.85 -1.80
CA GLU A 231 -16.49 -10.76 -2.37
C GLU A 231 -17.99 -11.06 -2.32
N GLU A 232 -18.79 -10.01 -2.22
CA GLU A 232 -20.25 -10.15 -2.14
C GLU A 232 -20.84 -10.67 -3.46
N GLY A 233 -21.74 -11.65 -3.37
CA GLY A 233 -22.39 -12.23 -4.54
C GLY A 233 -23.13 -11.20 -5.40
N ALA A 234 -23.75 -10.19 -4.77
CA ALA A 234 -24.44 -9.11 -5.49
C ALA A 234 -23.47 -8.22 -6.27
N LEU A 235 -22.30 -7.91 -5.71
CA LEU A 235 -21.25 -7.16 -6.40
C LEU A 235 -20.72 -7.94 -7.61
N VAL A 236 -20.37 -9.22 -7.41
CA VAL A 236 -19.86 -10.09 -8.49
C VAL A 236 -20.90 -10.24 -9.61
N ALA A 237 -22.16 -10.49 -9.27
CA ALA A 237 -23.25 -10.58 -10.25
C ALA A 237 -23.48 -9.25 -10.98
N GLY A 238 -23.41 -8.12 -10.27
CA GLY A 238 -23.54 -6.79 -10.86
C GLY A 238 -22.41 -6.45 -11.84
N LEU A 239 -21.18 -6.87 -11.54
CA LEU A 239 -20.05 -6.71 -12.47
C LEU A 239 -20.19 -7.62 -13.69
N ALA A 240 -20.61 -8.87 -13.50
CA ALA A 240 -20.88 -9.81 -14.58
C ALA A 240 -21.99 -9.31 -15.52
N ALA A 241 -23.08 -8.76 -14.97
CA ALA A 241 -24.18 -8.18 -15.75
C ALA A 241 -23.75 -6.96 -16.59
N ARG A 242 -22.62 -6.33 -16.25
CA ARG A 242 -22.00 -5.23 -17.03
C ARG A 242 -20.97 -5.72 -18.06
N GLY A 243 -20.91 -7.03 -18.31
CA GLY A 243 -20.05 -7.64 -19.34
C GLY A 243 -18.65 -8.02 -18.87
N ASN A 244 -18.36 -7.93 -17.57
CA ASN A 244 -17.07 -8.39 -17.04
C ASN A 244 -17.04 -9.92 -16.97
N VAL A 245 -15.96 -10.54 -17.45
CA VAL A 245 -15.71 -11.97 -17.23
C VAL A 245 -15.15 -12.12 -15.82
N MET A 246 -15.94 -12.68 -14.90
CA MET A 246 -15.57 -12.83 -13.50
C MET A 246 -14.94 -14.21 -13.26
N ALA A 247 -13.85 -14.28 -12.51
CA ALA A 247 -13.28 -15.55 -12.05
C ALA A 247 -12.91 -15.51 -10.58
N SER A 248 -13.35 -16.53 -9.84
CA SER A 248 -12.95 -16.71 -8.45
C SER A 248 -11.47 -17.03 -8.37
N TYR A 249 -10.78 -16.41 -7.44
CA TYR A 249 -9.39 -16.64 -7.14
C TYR A 249 -9.29 -17.11 -5.68
N ASN A 250 -8.78 -18.32 -5.50
CA ASN A 250 -8.71 -18.98 -4.20
C ASN A 250 -7.38 -18.70 -3.49
N ASP A 251 -6.77 -17.55 -3.79
CA ASP A 251 -5.49 -17.11 -3.26
C ASP A 251 -5.50 -15.57 -3.14
N GLN A 252 -4.44 -15.00 -2.57
CA GLN A 252 -4.33 -13.58 -2.25
C GLN A 252 -4.20 -12.67 -3.49
N LEU A 253 -4.99 -11.59 -3.54
CA LEU A 253 -4.86 -10.51 -4.54
C LEU A 253 -4.11 -9.30 -3.95
N GLY A 254 -2.83 -9.51 -3.68
CA GLY A 254 -1.94 -8.53 -3.03
C GLY A 254 -1.79 -8.77 -1.53
N ASP A 255 -0.71 -8.26 -0.95
CA ASP A 255 -0.49 -8.22 0.51
C ASP A 255 -0.11 -6.81 0.91
N VAL A 256 -0.99 -6.10 1.62
CA VAL A 256 -0.83 -4.67 1.92
C VAL A 256 -0.32 -4.47 3.35
N GLN A 257 0.72 -3.66 3.51
CA GLN A 257 1.08 -3.11 4.82
C GLN A 257 0.79 -1.61 4.80
N ALA A 258 0.25 -1.09 5.91
CA ALA A 258 -0.11 0.32 5.98
C ALA A 258 0.08 0.91 7.38
N ILE A 259 0.37 2.20 7.44
CA ILE A 259 0.36 3.02 8.66
C ILE A 259 -0.47 4.27 8.37
N LEU A 260 -1.64 4.38 9.01
CA LEU A 260 -2.48 5.58 9.00
C LEU A 260 -2.06 6.51 10.13
N LEU A 261 -1.90 7.80 9.84
CA LEU A 261 -1.63 8.83 10.83
C LEU A 261 -2.84 9.73 11.02
N GLU A 262 -3.31 9.83 12.26
CA GLU A 262 -4.44 10.67 12.64
C GLU A 262 -4.05 11.67 13.72
N GLN A 263 -4.70 12.82 13.71
CA GLN A 263 -4.49 13.84 14.72
C GLN A 263 -5.77 14.03 15.52
N GLU A 264 -5.67 13.98 16.85
CA GLU A 264 -6.80 14.33 17.72
C GLU A 264 -7.20 15.80 17.53
N GLY A 265 -8.51 16.04 17.39
CA GLY A 265 -9.09 17.39 17.24
C GLY A 265 -9.05 17.98 15.82
N GLY A 266 -8.51 17.26 14.83
CA GLY A 266 -8.62 17.64 13.42
C GLY A 266 -9.90 17.06 12.80
N SER A 267 -10.88 17.90 12.48
CA SER A 267 -12.04 17.48 11.69
C SER A 267 -11.55 16.75 10.45
N SER A 268 -11.95 15.49 10.28
CA SER A 268 -11.70 14.74 9.05
C SER A 268 -12.28 15.52 7.89
N ILE A 269 -11.42 16.14 7.07
CA ILE A 269 -11.85 16.92 5.90
C ILE A 269 -12.52 16.01 4.85
N LEU A 270 -12.36 14.68 4.99
CA LEU A 270 -12.84 13.68 4.03
C LEU A 270 -14.18 13.04 4.45
N ASN A 271 -14.55 13.06 5.73
CA ASN A 271 -15.89 12.70 6.18
C ASN A 271 -16.71 13.98 6.32
N GLY A 272 -17.63 14.22 5.37
CA GLY A 272 -18.43 15.43 5.20
C GLY A 272 -19.38 15.82 6.35
N THR A 273 -18.87 15.92 7.57
CA THR A 273 -19.50 16.60 8.70
C THR A 273 -18.50 17.60 9.24
N ALA A 274 -18.38 18.73 8.54
CA ALA A 274 -17.90 19.95 9.17
C ALA A 274 -18.94 20.32 10.23
N SER A 275 -18.83 19.78 11.44
CA SER A 275 -19.58 20.30 12.56
C SER A 275 -19.08 21.72 12.79
N ASN A 276 -19.95 22.71 12.57
CA ASN A 276 -19.78 24.10 12.97
C ASN A 276 -19.65 24.17 14.50
N GLY A 277 -18.50 23.79 15.03
CA GLY A 277 -18.12 24.00 16.42
C GLY A 277 -17.42 25.36 16.52
N THR A 278 -18.04 26.30 17.23
CA THR A 278 -17.44 27.56 17.63
C THR A 278 -16.08 27.32 18.29
N ALA A 279 -15.00 27.81 17.68
CA ALA A 279 -13.66 27.72 18.23
C ALA A 279 -13.59 28.48 19.56
N ALA A 280 -13.52 27.74 20.67
CA ALA A 280 -13.29 28.31 21.98
C ALA A 280 -11.86 28.88 22.05
N SER A 281 -11.78 30.17 22.35
CA SER A 281 -10.54 30.88 22.69
C SER A 281 -9.92 30.23 23.94
N GLY A 282 -8.84 29.47 23.77
CA GLY A 282 -8.13 28.78 24.84
C GLY A 282 -6.62 28.72 24.58
N THR A 283 -5.87 29.00 25.63
CA THR A 283 -4.41 29.10 25.78
C THR A 283 -3.58 27.97 25.16
N ALA A 284 -2.40 28.33 24.61
CA ALA A 284 -1.28 27.48 24.16
C ALA A 284 -1.58 25.97 24.14
N THR A 285 -2.13 25.50 23.03
CA THR A 285 -2.45 24.09 22.81
C THR A 285 -1.18 23.26 22.82
N ALA A 286 -1.19 22.20 23.64
CA ALA A 286 -0.17 21.14 23.62
C ALA A 286 0.11 20.69 22.18
N ALA A 287 1.35 20.24 21.91
CA ALA A 287 1.70 19.69 20.61
C ALA A 287 0.65 18.63 20.21
N PRO A 288 0.17 18.66 18.97
CA PRO A 288 -0.94 17.81 18.57
C PRO A 288 -0.57 16.34 18.74
N VAL A 289 -1.43 15.58 19.42
CA VAL A 289 -1.25 14.14 19.57
C VAL A 289 -1.49 13.49 18.21
N ILE A 290 -0.46 12.79 17.70
CA ILE A 290 -0.53 12.02 16.47
C ILE A 290 -0.68 10.55 16.86
N THR A 291 -1.79 9.95 16.44
CA THR A 291 -2.04 8.52 16.57
C THR A 291 -1.61 7.82 15.29
N ALA A 292 -0.76 6.81 15.42
CA ALA A 292 -0.35 5.96 14.30
C ALA A 292 -1.01 4.58 14.41
N THR A 293 -1.82 4.22 13.42
CA THR A 293 -2.47 2.91 13.31
C THR A 293 -1.76 2.09 12.26
N ALA A 294 -0.85 1.21 12.69
CA ALA A 294 -0.12 0.29 11.84
C ALA A 294 -0.88 -1.04 11.68
N VAL A 295 -0.98 -1.54 10.46
CA VAL A 295 -1.69 -2.78 10.13
C VAL A 295 -0.92 -3.63 9.13
N SER A 296 -1.04 -4.94 9.31
CA SER A 296 -0.45 -5.95 8.44
C SER A 296 -1.52 -6.83 7.82
N ASP A 297 -1.35 -7.16 6.54
CA ASP A 297 -2.30 -8.02 5.84
C ASP A 297 -2.40 -9.40 6.50
N PRO A 298 -3.61 -9.81 6.97
CA PRO A 298 -3.81 -11.15 7.52
C PRO A 298 -3.61 -12.25 6.48
N ARG A 299 -3.56 -11.91 5.18
CA ARG A 299 -3.20 -12.87 4.13
C ARG A 299 -1.82 -13.44 4.39
N LYS A 300 -0.81 -12.63 4.74
CA LYS A 300 0.61 -13.05 4.82
C LYS A 300 1.17 -13.18 6.25
N ASP A 301 0.29 -13.29 7.25
CA ASP A 301 0.64 -13.50 8.67
C ASP A 301 1.64 -12.45 9.27
N GLY A 302 1.70 -11.25 8.68
CA GLY A 302 2.51 -10.15 9.20
C GLY A 302 1.90 -9.54 10.47
N ALA A 303 2.71 -8.86 11.28
CA ALA A 303 2.24 -8.15 12.46
C ALA A 303 2.91 -6.77 12.59
N PRO A 304 2.14 -5.71 12.90
CA PRO A 304 2.70 -4.42 13.23
C PRO A 304 3.34 -4.44 14.62
N ALA A 305 4.29 -3.53 14.85
CA ALA A 305 4.89 -3.31 16.15
C ALA A 305 5.14 -1.81 16.36
N ALA A 306 5.15 -1.39 17.61
CA ALA A 306 5.53 -0.03 18.00
C ALA A 306 6.51 -0.12 19.18
N ALA A 307 7.57 0.69 19.13
CA ALA A 307 8.40 0.91 20.30
C ALA A 307 7.69 1.91 21.22
N ARG A 308 7.63 1.61 22.53
CA ARG A 308 7.22 2.63 23.50
C ARG A 308 8.32 3.69 23.57
N GLY A 309 7.98 4.92 23.20
CA GLY A 309 8.76 6.12 23.53
C GLY A 309 8.52 6.56 24.96
#